data_AF-A0A2K3KH36-F1
#
_entry.id   AF-A0A2K3KH36-F1
#
_cell.length_a   1.000
_cell.length_b   1.000
_cell.length_c   1.000
_cell.angle_alpha   90.00
_cell.angle_beta   90.00
_cell.angle_gamma   90.00
#
_symmetry.space_group_name_H-M   'P 1'
#
loop_
_entity.id
_entity.type
_entity.pdbx_description
1 polymer ?
#
loop_
_entity_poly.entity_id
_entity_poly.type
_entity_poly.pdbx_seq_one_letter_code
_entity_poly.pdbx_strand_id
1 'polypeptide(L)' 'MTSLQIVDILGCPNARLPPNSFQILINLQSLLIAASPMLEKRCQKRTGEDWQTIAYVPEL' A
#
# COMPACT_ATOMS: atom_id res chain seq x y z
N MET A 1 -15.21 15.14 -5.28
CA MET A 1 -14.42 13.92 -5.54
C MET A 1 -14.31 13.17 -4.23
N THR A 2 -14.73 11.92 -4.19
CA THR A 2 -14.55 11.06 -3.02
C THR A 2 -13.11 10.59 -3.02
N SER A 3 -12.34 10.97 -2.00
CA SER A 3 -10.93 10.64 -1.91
C SER A 3 -10.74 9.57 -0.85
N LEU A 4 -9.99 8.52 -1.22
CA LEU A 4 -9.81 7.35 -0.37
C LEU A 4 -8.63 7.60 0.56
N GLN A 5 -8.91 7.68 1.86
CA GLN A 5 -7.94 8.07 2.89
C GLN A 5 -7.34 6.88 3.63
N ILE A 6 -8.06 5.76 3.71
CA ILE A 6 -7.66 4.59 4.48
C ILE A 6 -7.79 3.36 3.59
N VAL A 7 -6.73 2.56 3.51
CA VAL A 7 -6.72 1.27 2.81
C VAL A 7 -6.22 0.19 3.76
N ASP A 8 -7.05 -0.82 3.98
CA ASP A 8 -6.68 -2.01 4.73
C ASP A 8 -6.70 -3.22 3.79
N ILE A 9 -5.56 -3.90 3.67
CA ILE A 9 -5.40 -5.11 2.87
C ILE A 9 -5.06 -6.26 3.80
N LEU A 10 -6.06 -7.10 4.09
CA LEU A 10 -5.96 -8.17 5.08
C LEU A 10 -6.18 -9.52 4.41
N GLY A 11 -5.30 -10.48 4.70
CA GLY A 11 -5.52 -11.89 4.31
C GLY A 11 -5.53 -12.12 2.79
N CYS A 12 -4.75 -11.34 2.03
CA CYS A 12 -4.71 -11.37 0.58
C CYS A 12 -3.35 -11.97 0.09
N PRO A 13 -3.14 -13.29 0.18
CA PRO A 13 -1.83 -13.91 -0.04
C PRO A 13 -1.34 -13.83 -1.48
N ASN A 14 -2.26 -13.80 -2.45
CA ASN A 14 -1.95 -13.76 -3.88
C ASN A 14 -2.25 -12.39 -4.51
N ALA A 15 -2.67 -11.40 -3.71
CA ALA A 15 -2.98 -10.09 -4.26
C ALA A 15 -1.69 -9.45 -4.80
N ARG A 16 -1.74 -9.08 -6.07
CA ARG A 16 -0.70 -8.32 -6.73
C ARG A 16 -1.32 -7.01 -7.16
N LEU A 17 -0.80 -5.93 -6.61
CA LEU A 17 -1.15 -4.60 -7.07
C LEU A 17 -0.15 -4.18 -8.16
N PRO A 18 -0.61 -3.54 -9.24
CA PRO A 18 0.26 -2.81 -10.13
C PRO A 18 1.17 -1.84 -9.35
N PRO A 19 2.43 -1.63 -9.78
CA PRO A 19 3.37 -0.71 -9.12
C PRO A 19 2.86 0.73 -9.01
N ASN A 20 1.85 1.11 -9.80
CA ASN A 20 1.24 2.45 -9.81
C ASN A 20 -0.12 2.51 -9.11
N SER A 21 -0.63 1.41 -8.54
CA SER A 21 -1.95 1.41 -7.90
C SER A 21 -2.03 2.40 -6.74
N PHE A 22 -0.94 2.54 -5.98
CA PHE A 22 -0.88 3.47 -4.85
C PHE A 22 -0.63 4.94 -5.28
N GLN A 23 -0.16 5.19 -6.50
CA GLN A 23 0.01 6.55 -7.03
C GLN A 23 -1.33 7.25 -7.29
N ILE A 24 -2.39 6.47 -7.58
CA ILE A 24 -3.74 7.00 -7.81
C ILE A 24 -4.38 7.44 -6.48
N LEU A 25 -3.89 6.93 -5.35
CA LEU A 25 -4.41 7.20 -4.01
C LEU A 25 -3.80 8.48 -3.42
N ILE A 26 -3.85 9.59 -4.16
CA ILE A 26 -3.16 10.87 -3.87
C ILE A 26 -3.41 11.50 -2.48
N ASN A 27 -4.36 10.99 -1.70
CA ASN A 27 -4.81 11.53 -0.43
C ASN A 27 -4.87 10.43 0.67
N LEU A 28 -4.14 9.35 0.44
CA LEU A 28 -4.06 8.24 1.39
C LEU A 28 -3.32 8.68 2.66
N GLN A 29 -3.99 8.54 3.79
CA GLN A 29 -3.49 8.86 5.12
C GLN A 29 -3.01 7.62 5.87
N SER A 30 -3.71 6.49 5.68
CA SER A 30 -3.37 5.22 6.32
C SER A 30 -3.39 4.07 5.32
N LEU A 31 -2.37 3.22 5.38
CA LEU A 31 -2.28 1.98 4.63
C LEU A 31 -1.84 0.85 5.56
N LEU A 32 -2.76 -0.08 5.86
CA LEU A 32 -2.46 -1.29 6.60
C LEU A 32 -2.39 -2.47 5.65
N ILE A 33 -1.30 -3.22 5.68
CA ILE A 33 -1.17 -4.49 4.94
C ILE A 33 -0.81 -5.57 5.94
N ALA A 34 -1.69 -6.56 6.11
CA ALA A 34 -1.47 -7.66 7.03
C ALA A 34 -1.89 -9.00 6.43
N ALA A 35 -1.22 -10.08 6.83
CA ALA A 35 -1.45 -11.44 6.34
C ALA A 35 -1.46 -11.53 4.81
N SER A 36 -0.68 -10.68 4.15
CA SER A 36 -0.66 -10.51 2.69
C SER A 36 0.81 -10.54 2.21
N PRO A 37 1.49 -11.69 2.29
CA PRO A 37 2.95 -11.81 2.16
C PRO A 37 3.54 -11.18 0.89
N MET A 38 2.85 -11.27 -0.25
CA MET A 38 3.30 -10.64 -1.49
C MET A 38 3.31 -9.11 -1.40
N LEU A 39 2.26 -8.53 -0.82
CA LEU A 39 2.14 -7.08 -0.68
C LEU A 39 3.00 -6.55 0.46
N GLU A 40 3.06 -7.25 1.60
CA GLU A 40 3.95 -6.88 2.72
C GLU A 40 5.41 -6.80 2.27
N LYS A 41 5.87 -7.75 1.45
CA LYS A 41 7.24 -7.75 0.92
C LYS A 41 7.49 -6.57 -0.02
N ARG A 42 6.53 -6.25 -0.91
CA ARG A 42 6.69 -5.17 -1.89
C ARG A 42 6.50 -3.78 -1.28
N CYS A 43 5.63 -3.65 -0.28
CA CYS A 43 5.37 -2.42 0.46
C CYS A 43 6.29 -2.26 1.68
N GLN A 44 7.25 -3.15 1.85
CA GLN A 44 8.14 -3.14 3.00
C GLN A 44 8.87 -1.80 3.13
N LYS A 45 8.87 -1.23 4.35
CA LYS A 45 9.53 0.04 4.63
C LYS A 45 10.99 0.04 4.22
N ARG A 46 11.37 1.01 3.37
CA ARG A 46 12.72 1.23 2.81
C ARG A 46 13.23 0.19 1.81
N THR A 47 12.83 -1.07 1.92
CA THR A 47 13.38 -2.18 1.12
C THR A 47 12.43 -2.72 0.07
N GLY A 48 11.13 -2.44 0.20
CA GLY A 48 10.10 -2.89 -0.72
C GLY A 48 10.14 -2.13 -2.05
N GLU A 49 9.87 -2.85 -3.14
CA GLU A 49 9.79 -2.30 -4.50
C GLU A 49 8.79 -1.15 -4.64
N ASP A 50 7.65 -1.26 -3.95
CA ASP A 50 6.57 -0.28 -3.98
C ASP A 50 6.70 0.78 -2.86
N TRP A 51 7.77 0.72 -2.03
CA TRP A 51 7.95 1.65 -0.91
C TRP A 51 7.95 3.12 -1.38
N GLN A 52 8.64 3.43 -2.48
CA GLN A 52 8.70 4.80 -3.01
C GLN A 52 7.31 5.31 -3.43
N THR A 53 6.40 4.41 -3.80
CA THR A 53 5.03 4.74 -4.19
C THR A 53 4.15 5.02 -2.97
N ILE A 54 4.43 4.45 -1.80
CA ILE A 54 3.64 4.62 -0.58
C ILE A 54 4.35 5.44 0.51
N ALA A 55 5.59 5.88 0.28
CA ALA A 55 6.39 6.60 1.27
C ALA A 55 5.79 7.96 1.69
N TYR A 56 4.87 8.51 0.89
CA TYR A 56 4.13 9.73 1.24
C TYR A 56 3.04 9.50 2.29
N VAL A 57 2.63 8.24 2.51
CA VAL A 57 1.54 7.88 3.42
C VAL A 57 2.01 8.09 4.88
N PRO A 58 1.32 8.92 5.67
CA PRO A 58 1.69 9.20 7.05
C PRO A 58 1.68 7.96 7.97
N GLU A 59 0.67 7.09 7.82
CA GLU A 59 0.45 5.92 8.67
C GLU A 59 0.58 4.63 7.85
N LEU A 60 1.60 3.81 8.15
CA LEU A 60 1.99 2.57 7.44
C LEU A 60 2.24 1.43 8.43
#